data_AF-A0A837HPD6-F1
#
_entry.id   AF-A0A837HPD6-F1
#
_cell.length_a   1.000
_cell.length_b   1.000
_cell.length_c   1.000
_cell.angle_alpha   90.00
_cell.angle_beta   90.00
_cell.angle_gamma   90.00
#
_symmetry.space_group_name_H-M   'P 1'
#
loop_
_entity.id
_entity.type
_entity.pdbx_description
1 polymer ?
#
loop_
_entity_poly.entity_id
_entity_poly.type
_entity_poly.pdbx_seq_one_letter_code
_entity_poly.pdbx_strand_id
1 'polypeptide(L)'
;ADRRYEAVLIGMPDIVSKAFSNKLTYVAKTFVNNYLSYLSPNFFFTQGAGEATYGMISGRGVLYTFEIFFQVICLYSFIKGRKFKGIKFFLFWILIALIPAALTKSTGYAANRVAIMMPSIQIISAYGAIILVEYITKSIHNKLVKNISYIGILFVLIISVTTFFEDYIYHAPIHSAGSMSFGTREVVKYISSIEEKYEEIRVSRTLSVPQIWFAFYKHWDPKDYQKYSKDWIVYEQKGYSYIDQYDGYRLGKYIFGHLDMNTLIRSENILIVGKPSEFLPKISVQKTIYYPNGSPAYFIVAP
;
A
#
# COMPACT_ATOMS: atom_id res chain seq x y z
N ALA A 1 -18.10 16.49 8.41
CA ALA A 1 -19.44 16.67 8.99
C ALA A 1 -19.31 17.04 10.45
N ASP A 2 -18.40 16.38 11.16
CA ASP A 2 -18.13 16.50 12.60
C ASP A 2 -17.83 17.94 13.03
N ARG A 3 -16.92 18.65 12.36
CA ARG A 3 -16.58 20.05 12.71
C ARG A 3 -17.78 21.02 12.67
N ARG A 4 -18.71 20.84 11.72
CA ARG A 4 -19.94 21.65 11.64
C ARG A 4 -20.88 21.29 12.78
N TYR A 5 -21.06 19.99 13.01
CA TYR A 5 -21.90 19.46 14.08
C TYR A 5 -21.41 19.94 15.45
N GLU A 6 -20.13 19.81 15.75
CA GLU A 6 -19.47 20.32 16.95
C GLU A 6 -19.71 21.82 17.14
N ALA A 7 -19.51 22.62 16.09
CA ALA A 7 -19.69 24.07 16.16
C ALA A 7 -21.14 24.47 16.43
N VAL A 8 -22.11 23.80 15.79
CA VAL A 8 -23.55 24.05 16.03
C VAL A 8 -23.95 23.61 17.44
N LEU A 9 -23.42 22.48 17.94
CA LEU A 9 -23.69 21.99 19.29
C LEU A 9 -23.30 23.00 20.39
N ILE A 10 -22.18 23.72 20.19
CA ILE A 10 -21.71 24.73 21.15
C ILE A 10 -22.32 26.14 20.91
N GLY A 11 -23.32 26.26 20.03
CA GLY A 11 -24.11 27.47 19.85
C GLY A 11 -23.74 28.33 18.63
N MET A 12 -22.89 27.88 17.71
CA MET A 12 -22.59 28.62 16.47
C MET A 12 -23.82 28.61 15.54
N PRO A 13 -24.29 29.77 15.03
CA PRO A 13 -25.39 29.80 14.09
C PRO A 13 -25.08 28.98 12.82
N ASP A 14 -26.07 28.24 12.32
CA ASP A 14 -25.89 27.29 11.21
C ASP A 14 -25.34 27.96 9.94
N ILE A 15 -25.78 29.19 9.63
CA ILE A 15 -25.32 29.97 8.48
C ILE A 15 -23.82 30.26 8.58
N VAL A 16 -23.37 30.68 9.76
CA VAL A 16 -21.95 30.97 10.01
C VAL A 16 -21.16 29.67 9.96
N SER A 17 -21.66 28.59 10.56
CA SER A 17 -21.00 27.27 10.53
C SER A 17 -20.85 26.73 9.10
N LYS A 18 -21.84 26.93 8.22
CA LYS A 18 -21.76 26.60 6.78
C LYS A 18 -20.68 27.39 6.04
N ALA A 19 -20.44 28.65 6.41
CA ALA A 19 -19.38 29.45 5.78
C ALA A 19 -17.99 28.83 6.02
N PHE A 20 -17.75 28.27 7.22
CA PHE A 20 -16.47 27.64 7.58
C PHE A 20 -16.39 26.14 7.29
N SER A 21 -17.52 25.45 7.25
CA SER A 21 -17.61 23.99 7.13
C SER A 21 -18.56 23.60 6.00
N ASN A 22 -18.06 23.71 4.77
CA ASN A 22 -18.76 23.31 3.55
C ASN A 22 -17.88 22.41 2.66
N LYS A 23 -18.49 21.86 1.61
CA LYS A 23 -17.82 20.95 0.67
C LYS A 23 -16.56 21.56 0.04
N LEU A 24 -16.60 22.84 -0.36
CA LEU A 24 -15.46 23.51 -0.98
C LEU A 24 -14.29 23.61 0.00
N THR A 25 -14.54 24.12 1.22
CA THR A 25 -13.51 24.21 2.26
C THR A 25 -12.93 22.86 2.64
N TYR A 26 -13.75 21.80 2.70
CA TYR A 26 -13.31 20.44 2.96
C TYR A 26 -12.41 19.92 1.83
N VAL A 27 -12.86 20.00 0.58
CA VAL A 27 -12.10 19.52 -0.59
C VAL A 27 -10.79 20.29 -0.73
N ALA A 28 -10.81 21.62 -0.59
CA ALA A 28 -9.60 22.45 -0.66
C ALA A 28 -8.61 22.10 0.46
N LYS A 29 -9.09 21.98 1.71
CA LYS A 29 -8.25 21.60 2.85
C LYS A 29 -7.65 20.21 2.66
N THR A 30 -8.44 19.23 2.26
CA THR A 30 -7.97 17.86 2.02
C THR A 30 -6.95 17.82 0.88
N PHE A 31 -7.23 18.51 -0.23
CA PHE A 31 -6.30 18.61 -1.36
C PHE A 31 -4.97 19.22 -0.94
N VAL A 32 -4.97 20.37 -0.27
CA VAL A 32 -3.75 21.06 0.19
C VAL A 32 -2.98 20.18 1.17
N ASN A 33 -3.65 19.59 2.16
CA ASN A 33 -3.00 18.69 3.12
C ASN A 33 -2.37 17.48 2.44
N ASN A 34 -3.08 16.84 1.51
CA ASN A 34 -2.57 15.70 0.77
C ASN A 34 -1.38 16.12 -0.10
N TYR A 35 -1.50 17.20 -0.85
CA TYR A 35 -0.43 17.71 -1.72
C TYR A 35 0.85 18.01 -0.93
N LEU A 36 0.74 18.74 0.19
CA LEU A 36 1.88 19.07 1.05
C LEU A 36 2.47 17.86 1.76
N SER A 37 1.66 16.83 2.05
CA SER A 37 2.16 15.59 2.65
C SER A 37 3.21 14.92 1.76
N TYR A 38 2.99 14.90 0.45
CA TYR A 38 3.92 14.31 -0.52
C TYR A 38 5.15 15.18 -0.81
N LEU A 39 5.11 16.47 -0.46
CA LEU A 39 6.29 17.36 -0.53
C LEU A 39 7.07 17.40 0.80
N SER A 40 6.60 16.71 1.84
CA SER A 40 7.23 16.78 3.15
C SER A 40 8.58 16.05 3.18
N PRO A 41 9.57 16.54 3.95
CA PRO A 41 10.80 15.80 4.23
C PRO A 41 10.52 14.41 4.82
N ASN A 42 9.42 14.26 5.57
CA ASN A 42 9.00 12.98 6.11
C ASN A 42 8.65 11.97 5.01
N PHE A 43 7.94 12.41 3.97
CA PHE A 43 7.66 11.55 2.82
C PHE A 43 8.95 11.22 2.06
N PHE A 44 9.81 12.21 1.82
CA PHE A 44 11.02 11.98 1.04
C PHE A 44 12.06 11.11 1.75
N PHE A 45 12.35 11.32 3.03
CA PHE A 45 13.61 10.82 3.62
C PHE A 45 13.44 9.96 4.88
N THR A 46 12.24 9.88 5.47
CA THR A 46 12.04 9.12 6.72
C THR A 46 10.87 8.13 6.63
N GLN A 47 9.62 8.59 6.60
CA GLN A 47 8.43 7.74 6.72
C GLN A 47 7.95 7.14 5.40
N GLY A 48 8.13 7.87 4.27
CA GLY A 48 7.72 7.42 2.94
C GLY A 48 6.27 6.99 2.84
N ALA A 49 6.01 5.77 2.37
CA ALA A 49 4.65 5.29 2.17
C ALA A 49 3.91 5.09 3.51
N GLY A 50 2.71 5.66 3.61
CA GLY A 50 1.79 5.46 4.73
C GLY A 50 1.01 4.14 4.66
N GLU A 51 1.40 3.24 3.76
CA GLU A 51 0.77 1.94 3.52
C GLU A 51 1.86 0.88 3.27
N ALA A 52 1.55 -0.37 3.57
CA ALA A 52 2.43 -1.53 3.31
C ALA A 52 1.94 -2.39 2.13
N THR A 53 0.95 -1.90 1.37
CA THR A 53 0.47 -2.53 0.15
C THR A 53 1.48 -2.38 -0.99
N TYR A 54 1.35 -3.19 -2.04
CA TYR A 54 2.19 -3.10 -3.26
C TYR A 54 3.71 -3.24 -3.02
N GLY A 55 4.12 -3.92 -1.95
CA GLY A 55 5.54 -4.13 -1.62
C GLY A 55 6.23 -2.89 -1.05
N MET A 56 5.48 -1.90 -0.58
CA MET A 56 6.05 -0.73 0.09
C MET A 56 6.49 -1.05 1.52
N ILE A 57 7.62 -0.47 1.93
CA ILE A 57 8.14 -0.57 3.28
C ILE A 57 7.78 0.72 4.01
N SER A 58 6.75 0.67 4.86
CA SER A 58 6.36 1.82 5.67
C SER A 58 7.46 2.14 6.71
N GLY A 59 7.70 3.42 6.97
CA GLY A 59 8.80 3.86 7.84
C GLY A 59 10.13 4.01 7.12
N ARG A 60 10.13 3.95 5.77
CA ARG A 60 11.30 4.22 4.92
C ARG A 60 10.97 5.27 3.87
N GLY A 61 11.79 6.32 3.79
CA GLY A 61 11.64 7.40 2.81
C GLY A 61 11.68 6.92 1.36
N VAL A 62 11.02 7.65 0.45
CA VAL A 62 11.08 7.34 -0.99
C VAL A 62 12.44 7.65 -1.63
N LEU A 63 13.27 8.42 -0.92
CA LEU A 63 14.69 8.66 -1.17
C LEU A 63 15.49 8.24 0.06
N TYR A 64 16.76 7.89 -0.13
CA TYR A 64 17.65 7.67 1.00
C TYR A 64 17.96 9.00 1.71
N THR A 65 18.13 8.97 3.03
CA THR A 65 18.37 10.19 3.81
C THR A 65 19.59 10.98 3.33
N PHE A 66 20.66 10.32 2.89
CA PHE A 66 21.85 11.01 2.35
C PHE A 66 21.58 11.75 1.03
N GLU A 67 20.54 11.36 0.28
CA GLU A 67 20.19 12.05 -0.97
C GLU A 67 19.70 13.47 -0.72
N ILE A 68 19.35 13.85 0.52
CA ILE A 68 19.06 15.24 0.87
C ILE A 68 20.23 16.16 0.48
N PHE A 69 21.47 15.71 0.65
CA PHE A 69 22.65 16.49 0.27
C PHE A 69 22.70 16.67 -1.25
N PHE A 70 22.39 15.62 -2.01
CA PHE A 70 22.41 15.68 -3.46
C PHE A 70 21.30 16.59 -4.01
N GLN A 71 20.09 16.45 -3.47
CA GLN A 71 18.96 17.32 -3.80
C GLN A 71 19.30 18.79 -3.53
N VAL A 72 19.82 19.10 -2.33
CA VAL A 72 20.21 20.46 -1.95
C VAL A 72 21.34 21.00 -2.83
N ILE A 73 22.39 20.21 -3.11
CA ILE A 73 23.50 20.61 -3.99
C ILE A 73 22.99 20.94 -5.40
N CYS A 74 22.09 20.10 -5.95
CA CYS A 74 21.50 20.31 -7.27
C CYS A 74 20.72 21.63 -7.33
N LEU A 75 19.79 21.83 -6.39
CA LEU A 75 18.95 23.03 -6.32
C LEU A 75 19.77 24.29 -6.05
N TYR A 76 20.71 24.25 -5.11
CA TYR A 76 21.59 25.36 -4.79
C TYR A 76 22.45 25.76 -5.99
N SER A 77 23.06 24.79 -6.69
CA SER A 77 23.87 25.06 -7.87
C SER A 77 23.06 25.68 -9.00
N PHE A 78 21.81 25.22 -9.17
CA PHE A 78 20.89 25.81 -10.14
C PHE A 78 20.55 27.26 -9.80
N ILE A 79 20.24 27.56 -8.53
CA ILE A 79 19.98 28.94 -8.05
C ILE A 79 21.21 29.83 -8.26
N LYS A 80 22.42 29.29 -8.11
CA LYS A 80 23.69 29.99 -8.39
C LYS A 80 24.02 30.14 -9.89
N GLY A 81 23.10 29.78 -10.78
CA GLY A 81 23.25 30.02 -12.22
C GLY A 81 23.96 28.90 -12.98
N ARG A 82 24.24 27.75 -12.34
CA ARG A 82 24.76 26.58 -13.06
C ARG A 82 23.72 26.10 -14.06
N LYS A 83 24.12 25.96 -15.32
CA LYS A 83 23.23 25.51 -16.40
C LYS A 83 22.89 24.03 -16.23
N PHE A 84 21.64 23.75 -15.89
CA PHE A 84 21.04 22.43 -16.01
C PHE A 84 19.87 22.51 -17.00
N LYS A 85 20.12 22.10 -18.24
CA LYS A 85 19.08 22.06 -19.29
C LYS A 85 17.97 21.09 -18.85
N GLY A 86 16.75 21.59 -18.72
CA GLY A 86 15.58 20.78 -18.36
C GLY A 86 15.21 20.73 -16.88
N ILE A 87 15.97 21.34 -15.95
CA ILE A 87 15.60 21.32 -14.52
C ILE A 87 14.22 21.89 -14.24
N LYS A 88 13.80 22.96 -14.95
CA LYS A 88 12.44 23.50 -14.84
C LYS A 88 11.37 22.46 -15.21
N PHE A 89 11.65 21.62 -16.22
CA PHE A 89 10.77 20.53 -16.60
C PHE A 89 10.70 19.45 -15.51
N PHE A 90 11.82 19.05 -14.92
CA PHE A 90 11.84 18.08 -13.83
C PHE A 90 11.12 18.58 -12.57
N LEU A 91 11.34 19.85 -12.19
CA LEU A 91 10.61 20.48 -11.09
C LEU A 91 9.10 20.55 -11.38
N PHE A 92 8.73 20.93 -12.60
CA PHE A 92 7.33 20.95 -13.03
C PHE A 92 6.70 19.55 -13.01
N TRP A 93 7.42 18.53 -13.48
CA TRP A 93 6.98 17.14 -13.42
C TRP A 93 6.71 16.72 -11.97
N ILE A 94 7.61 17.02 -11.04
CA ILE A 94 7.40 16.75 -9.61
C ILE A 94 6.10 17.39 -9.13
N LEU A 95 5.90 18.69 -9.39
CA LEU A 95 4.73 19.42 -8.90
C LEU A 95 3.41 18.91 -9.50
N ILE A 96 3.41 18.50 -10.78
CA ILE A 96 2.22 17.96 -11.44
C ILE A 96 1.93 16.53 -11.01
N ALA A 97 2.96 15.70 -10.82
CA ALA A 97 2.81 14.30 -10.43
C ALA A 97 2.03 14.11 -9.11
N LEU A 98 2.01 15.14 -8.26
CA LEU A 98 1.30 15.14 -6.98
C LEU A 98 -0.20 15.43 -7.11
N ILE A 99 -0.65 16.08 -8.20
CA ILE A 99 -2.04 16.53 -8.35
C ILE A 99 -3.02 15.35 -8.32
N PRO A 100 -2.83 14.26 -9.10
CA PRO A 100 -3.75 13.12 -9.07
C PRO A 100 -3.84 12.48 -7.68
N ALA A 101 -2.71 12.36 -6.98
CA ALA A 101 -2.66 11.81 -5.63
C ALA A 101 -3.38 12.70 -4.62
N ALA A 102 -3.21 14.02 -4.72
CA ALA A 102 -3.82 14.99 -3.82
C ALA A 102 -5.36 15.08 -3.95
N LEU A 103 -5.92 14.75 -5.12
CA LEU A 103 -7.37 14.73 -5.36
C LEU A 103 -8.09 13.54 -4.68
N THR A 104 -7.35 12.58 -4.13
CA THR A 104 -7.93 11.39 -3.53
C THR A 104 -8.47 11.65 -2.12
N LYS A 105 -9.39 10.78 -1.66
CA LYS A 105 -10.02 10.87 -0.33
C LYS A 105 -9.13 10.40 0.84
N SER A 106 -7.95 9.81 0.58
CA SER A 106 -7.09 9.26 1.65
C SER A 106 -6.27 10.35 2.35
N THR A 107 -5.70 10.00 3.49
CA THR A 107 -4.85 10.85 4.33
C THR A 107 -3.41 10.89 3.83
N GLY A 108 -3.15 11.57 2.70
CA GLY A 108 -1.79 11.73 2.15
C GLY A 108 -1.00 10.41 1.99
N TYR A 109 0.31 10.49 1.77
CA TYR A 109 1.30 9.39 1.91
C TYR A 109 1.07 8.07 1.12
N ALA A 110 0.02 7.93 0.32
CA ALA A 110 -0.19 6.79 -0.59
C ALA A 110 0.82 6.87 -1.75
N ALA A 111 1.97 6.22 -1.59
CA ALA A 111 3.13 6.42 -2.46
C ALA A 111 2.95 5.87 -3.88
N ASN A 112 2.08 4.85 -4.06
CA ASN A 112 1.71 4.31 -5.38
C ASN A 112 1.21 5.41 -6.33
N ARG A 113 0.42 6.35 -5.80
CA ARG A 113 -0.21 7.42 -6.59
C ARG A 113 0.77 8.48 -7.05
N VAL A 114 1.96 8.54 -6.44
CA VAL A 114 3.03 9.47 -6.81
C VAL A 114 4.26 8.76 -7.37
N ALA A 115 4.15 7.46 -7.69
CA ALA A 115 5.26 6.70 -8.29
C ALA A 115 5.79 7.33 -9.58
N ILE A 116 4.93 8.03 -10.35
CA ILE A 116 5.32 8.76 -11.55
C ILE A 116 6.25 9.96 -11.28
N MET A 117 6.35 10.43 -10.03
CA MET A 117 7.31 11.45 -9.60
C MET A 117 8.75 10.90 -9.53
N MET A 118 8.90 9.59 -9.30
CA MET A 118 10.19 8.94 -8.97
C MET A 118 11.31 9.23 -9.98
N PRO A 119 11.10 9.12 -11.32
CA PRO A 119 12.18 9.38 -12.26
C PRO A 119 12.73 10.80 -12.15
N SER A 120 11.85 11.79 -11.95
CA SER A 120 12.24 13.20 -11.87
C SER A 120 13.08 13.49 -10.62
N ILE A 121 12.64 13.05 -9.44
CA ILE A 121 13.40 13.25 -8.19
C ILE A 121 14.75 12.55 -8.23
N GLN A 122 14.83 11.37 -8.85
CA GLN A 122 16.08 10.62 -9.00
C GLN A 122 17.07 11.31 -9.95
N ILE A 123 16.58 11.89 -11.05
CA ILE A 123 17.42 12.69 -11.96
C ILE A 123 18.01 13.92 -11.24
N ILE A 124 17.21 14.61 -10.43
CA ILE A 124 17.69 15.76 -9.64
C ILE A 124 18.75 15.30 -8.62
N SER A 125 18.53 14.16 -7.94
CA SER A 125 19.49 13.55 -7.02
C SER A 125 20.81 13.22 -7.72
N ALA A 126 20.75 12.50 -8.84
CA ALA A 126 21.91 12.07 -9.60
C ALA A 126 22.73 13.28 -10.12
N TYR A 127 22.07 14.35 -10.58
CA TYR A 127 22.77 15.56 -11.00
C TYR A 127 23.47 16.25 -9.83
N GLY A 128 22.86 16.26 -8.64
CA GLY A 128 23.50 16.72 -7.41
C GLY A 128 24.75 15.93 -7.03
N ALA A 129 24.68 14.60 -7.15
CA ALA A 129 25.83 13.72 -6.94
C ALA A 129 26.96 14.01 -7.93
N ILE A 130 26.65 14.25 -9.22
CA ILE A 130 27.65 14.64 -10.24
C ILE A 130 28.35 15.94 -9.84
N ILE A 131 27.60 16.95 -9.41
CA ILE A 131 28.18 18.22 -8.96
C ILE A 131 29.13 18.00 -7.77
N LEU A 132 28.72 17.17 -6.80
CA LEU A 132 29.56 16.84 -5.65
C LEU A 132 30.86 16.16 -6.08
N VAL A 133 30.79 15.17 -6.97
CA VAL A 133 31.96 14.46 -7.51
C VAL A 133 32.88 15.40 -8.29
N GLU A 134 32.32 16.31 -9.09
CA GLU A 134 33.10 17.33 -9.79
C GLU A 134 33.83 18.25 -8.81
N TYR A 135 33.16 18.68 -7.74
CA TYR A 135 33.77 19.51 -6.69
C TYR A 135 34.93 18.78 -6.01
N ILE A 136 34.72 17.52 -5.60
CA ILE A 136 35.77 16.67 -5.02
C ILE A 136 36.94 16.52 -6.00
N THR A 137 36.67 16.32 -7.29
CA THR A 137 37.70 16.12 -8.31
C THR A 137 38.54 17.38 -8.55
N LYS A 138 37.89 18.53 -8.68
CA LYS A 138 38.51 19.79 -9.14
C LYS A 138 39.06 20.64 -8.00
N SER A 139 38.41 20.63 -6.84
CA SER A 139 38.72 21.53 -5.72
C SER A 139 39.56 20.87 -4.63
N ILE A 140 39.54 19.53 -4.49
CA ILE A 140 40.37 18.81 -3.52
C ILE A 140 41.67 18.36 -4.17
N HIS A 141 42.74 19.11 -3.96
CA HIS A 141 44.07 18.81 -4.52
C HIS A 141 44.80 17.68 -3.76
N ASN A 142 44.55 17.52 -2.46
CA ASN A 142 45.17 16.46 -1.67
C ASN A 142 44.62 15.08 -2.08
N LYS A 143 45.49 14.22 -2.64
CA LYS A 143 45.13 12.88 -3.13
C LYS A 143 44.53 11.99 -2.05
N LEU A 144 45.04 12.06 -0.82
CA LEU A 144 44.52 11.27 0.30
C LEU A 144 43.09 11.69 0.64
N VAL A 145 42.85 13.00 0.82
CA VAL A 145 41.52 13.55 1.15
C VAL A 145 40.50 13.23 0.06
N LYS A 146 40.90 13.33 -1.21
CA LYS A 146 40.05 12.98 -2.35
C LYS A 146 39.67 11.49 -2.35
N ASN A 147 40.64 10.60 -2.13
CA ASN A 147 40.37 9.16 -2.05
C ASN A 147 39.46 8.82 -0.87
N ILE A 148 39.70 9.42 0.30
CA ILE A 148 38.83 9.27 1.47
C ILE A 148 37.40 9.74 1.15
N SER A 149 37.23 10.84 0.42
CA SER A 149 35.91 11.33 0.02
C SER A 149 35.16 10.35 -0.88
N TYR A 150 35.83 9.76 -1.88
CA TYR A 150 35.22 8.75 -2.73
C TYR A 150 34.88 7.47 -1.97
N ILE A 151 35.77 7.01 -1.10
CA ILE A 151 35.53 5.85 -0.24
C ILE A 151 34.34 6.12 0.69
N GLY A 152 34.26 7.33 1.27
CA GLY A 152 33.15 7.74 2.11
C GLY A 152 31.80 7.72 1.39
N ILE A 153 31.74 8.26 0.16
CA ILE A 153 30.53 8.20 -0.67
C ILE A 153 30.17 6.74 -0.97
N LEU A 154 31.14 5.93 -1.42
CA LEU A 154 30.90 4.52 -1.73
C LEU A 154 30.41 3.74 -0.50
N PHE A 155 31.00 4.00 0.67
CA PHE A 155 30.61 3.39 1.94
C PHE A 155 29.17 3.74 2.33
N VAL A 156 28.76 5.00 2.22
CA VAL A 156 27.37 5.43 2.47
C VAL A 156 26.39 4.74 1.52
N LEU A 157 26.75 4.62 0.24
CA LEU A 157 25.92 3.92 -0.75
C LEU A 157 25.77 2.43 -0.40
N ILE A 158 26.88 1.77 -0.06
CA ILE A 158 26.87 0.34 0.32
C ILE A 158 25.99 0.14 1.56
N ILE A 159 26.19 0.93 2.63
CA ILE A 159 25.36 0.82 3.84
C ILE A 159 23.88 1.05 3.53
N SER A 160 23.57 2.03 2.68
CA SER A 160 22.19 2.34 2.33
C SER A 160 21.50 1.20 1.58
N VAL A 161 22.21 0.55 0.65
CA VAL A 161 21.72 -0.61 -0.08
C VAL A 161 21.64 -1.84 0.82
N THR A 162 22.63 -2.08 1.68
CA THR A 162 22.62 -3.20 2.63
C THR A 162 21.46 -3.09 3.61
N THR A 163 21.24 -1.92 4.21
CA THR A 163 20.08 -1.68 5.10
C THR A 163 18.76 -1.77 4.35
N PHE A 164 18.71 -1.45 3.06
CA PHE A 164 17.51 -1.69 2.24
C PHE A 164 17.24 -3.18 2.09
N PHE A 165 18.25 -3.98 1.74
CA PHE A 165 18.06 -5.42 1.60
C PHE A 165 17.72 -6.10 2.92
N GLU A 166 18.31 -5.65 4.02
CA GLU A 166 18.01 -6.16 5.35
C GLU A 166 16.54 -5.90 5.72
N ASP A 167 16.08 -4.65 5.59
CA ASP A 167 14.66 -4.31 5.77
C ASP A 167 13.76 -5.11 4.82
N TYR A 168 14.09 -5.17 3.54
CA TYR A 168 13.26 -5.79 2.50
C TYR A 168 13.13 -7.31 2.67
N ILE A 169 14.22 -7.99 3.07
CA ILE A 169 14.25 -9.44 3.18
C ILE A 169 13.71 -9.92 4.54
N TYR A 170 14.04 -9.23 5.63
CA TYR A 170 13.77 -9.75 6.98
C TYR A 170 12.60 -9.04 7.68
N HIS A 171 12.45 -7.73 7.51
CA HIS A 171 11.46 -6.95 8.26
C HIS A 171 10.16 -6.72 7.47
N ALA A 172 10.27 -6.33 6.21
CA ALA A 172 9.13 -6.02 5.36
C ALA A 172 8.13 -7.19 5.27
N PRO A 173 8.55 -8.47 5.08
CA PRO A 173 7.59 -9.57 4.98
C PRO A 173 6.77 -9.76 6.25
N ILE A 174 7.33 -9.48 7.44
CA ILE A 174 6.62 -9.57 8.72
C ILE A 174 5.58 -8.46 8.84
N HIS A 175 5.96 -7.22 8.54
CA HIS A 175 5.09 -6.05 8.72
C HIS A 175 4.04 -5.90 7.61
N SER A 176 4.36 -6.29 6.37
CA SER A 176 3.48 -6.14 5.22
C SER A 176 2.56 -7.34 4.98
N ALA A 177 2.79 -8.47 5.66
CA ALA A 177 2.11 -9.75 5.39
C ALA A 177 0.58 -9.61 5.27
N GLY A 178 -0.05 -8.97 6.25
CA GLY A 178 -1.50 -8.77 6.25
C GLY A 178 -1.97 -7.88 5.10
N SER A 179 -1.26 -6.77 4.85
CA SER A 179 -1.57 -5.82 3.77
C SER A 179 -1.36 -6.42 2.38
N MET A 180 -0.41 -7.36 2.23
CA MET A 180 -0.10 -8.06 0.98
C MET A 180 -0.90 -9.35 0.80
N SER A 181 -1.91 -9.61 1.64
CA SER A 181 -2.72 -10.83 1.56
C SER A 181 -1.88 -12.12 1.63
N PHE A 182 -0.79 -12.10 2.41
CA PHE A 182 0.05 -13.26 2.66
C PHE A 182 -0.78 -14.44 3.16
N GLY A 183 -0.42 -15.67 2.76
CA GLY A 183 -1.09 -16.89 3.18
C GLY A 183 -2.22 -17.35 2.25
N THR A 184 -2.71 -16.49 1.35
CA THR A 184 -3.82 -16.82 0.43
C THR A 184 -3.45 -17.96 -0.53
N ARG A 185 -2.21 -17.99 -1.02
CA ARG A 185 -1.70 -19.11 -1.85
C ARG A 185 -1.74 -20.42 -1.08
N GLU A 186 -1.29 -20.42 0.16
CA GLU A 186 -1.23 -21.59 1.03
C GLU A 186 -2.63 -22.09 1.38
N VAL A 187 -3.58 -21.18 1.63
CA VAL A 187 -5.00 -21.46 1.79
C VAL A 187 -5.55 -22.20 0.57
N VAL A 188 -5.40 -21.63 -0.62
CA VAL A 188 -5.94 -22.22 -1.85
C VAL A 188 -5.29 -23.57 -2.16
N LYS A 189 -3.97 -23.68 -1.97
CA LYS A 189 -3.23 -24.94 -2.17
C LYS A 189 -3.72 -26.04 -1.21
N TYR A 190 -3.91 -25.71 0.06
CA TYR A 190 -4.40 -26.67 1.05
C TYR A 190 -5.83 -27.12 0.72
N ILE A 191 -6.74 -26.18 0.47
CA ILE A 191 -8.13 -26.49 0.14
C ILE A 191 -8.21 -27.37 -1.11
N SER A 192 -7.45 -27.04 -2.16
CA SER A 192 -7.42 -27.83 -3.39
C SER A 192 -6.96 -29.28 -3.16
N SER A 193 -6.23 -29.57 -2.08
CA SER A 193 -5.80 -30.94 -1.74
C SER A 193 -6.86 -31.78 -1.02
N ILE A 194 -7.92 -31.14 -0.48
CA ILE A 194 -8.95 -31.81 0.33
C ILE A 194 -10.38 -31.52 -0.13
N GLU A 195 -10.58 -30.62 -1.09
CA GLU A 195 -11.89 -30.10 -1.51
C GLU A 195 -12.87 -31.16 -1.98
N GLU A 196 -12.41 -32.32 -2.46
CA GLU A 196 -13.29 -33.42 -2.92
C GLU A 196 -14.07 -34.08 -1.78
N LYS A 197 -13.65 -33.86 -0.52
CA LYS A 197 -14.35 -34.38 0.66
C LYS A 197 -15.55 -33.52 1.09
N TYR A 198 -15.73 -32.36 0.46
CA TYR A 198 -16.70 -31.37 0.86
C TYR A 198 -17.58 -30.99 -0.33
N GLU A 199 -18.88 -30.91 -0.09
CA GLU A 199 -19.84 -30.45 -1.10
C GLU A 199 -19.73 -28.94 -1.32
N GLU A 200 -19.29 -28.21 -0.29
CA GLU A 200 -19.29 -26.76 -0.28
C GLU A 200 -18.04 -26.20 0.42
N ILE A 201 -17.48 -25.12 -0.15
CA ILE A 201 -16.36 -24.39 0.45
C ILE A 201 -16.78 -22.95 0.70
N ARG A 202 -16.92 -22.59 1.97
CA ARG A 202 -17.26 -21.25 2.45
C ARG A 202 -15.99 -20.46 2.68
N VAL A 203 -15.86 -19.33 1.99
CA VAL A 203 -14.68 -18.47 2.08
C VAL A 203 -15.10 -17.07 2.50
N SER A 204 -14.51 -16.59 3.60
CA SER A 204 -14.80 -15.26 4.12
C SER A 204 -14.40 -14.15 3.15
N ARG A 205 -15.24 -13.13 3.05
CA ARG A 205 -14.93 -11.83 2.44
C ARG A 205 -13.80 -11.08 3.14
N THR A 206 -13.40 -11.44 4.36
CA THR A 206 -12.26 -10.81 5.04
C THR A 206 -10.91 -11.08 4.36
N LEU A 207 -10.88 -12.02 3.40
CA LEU A 207 -9.78 -12.25 2.46
C LEU A 207 -9.77 -11.23 1.30
N SER A 208 -10.52 -10.12 1.43
CA SER A 208 -10.70 -9.07 0.42
C SER A 208 -11.52 -9.58 -0.77
N VAL A 209 -10.88 -9.94 -1.88
CA VAL A 209 -11.50 -10.49 -3.08
C VAL A 209 -11.21 -11.99 -3.22
N PRO A 210 -11.72 -12.86 -2.31
CA PRO A 210 -11.32 -14.26 -2.24
C PRO A 210 -11.42 -15.00 -3.58
N GLN A 211 -12.46 -14.76 -4.36
CA GLN A 211 -12.70 -15.39 -5.65
C GLN A 211 -11.53 -15.27 -6.63
N ILE A 212 -10.81 -14.13 -6.63
CA ILE A 212 -9.67 -13.96 -7.55
C ILE A 212 -8.48 -14.82 -7.13
N TRP A 213 -8.27 -15.00 -5.81
CA TRP A 213 -7.19 -15.85 -5.30
C TRP A 213 -7.43 -17.31 -5.66
N PHE A 214 -8.66 -17.80 -5.51
CA PHE A 214 -9.02 -19.16 -5.91
C PHE A 214 -8.91 -19.33 -7.43
N ALA A 215 -9.42 -18.38 -8.21
CA ALA A 215 -9.34 -18.45 -9.67
C ALA A 215 -7.88 -18.47 -10.16
N PHE A 216 -7.02 -17.61 -9.60
CA PHE A 216 -5.63 -17.49 -9.98
C PHE A 216 -4.81 -18.72 -9.60
N TYR A 217 -4.83 -19.12 -8.32
CA TYR A 217 -3.97 -20.20 -7.82
C TYR A 217 -4.46 -21.60 -8.21
N LYS A 218 -5.74 -21.78 -8.54
CA LYS A 218 -6.26 -23.05 -9.09
C LYS A 218 -6.16 -23.12 -10.62
N HIS A 219 -5.69 -22.06 -11.28
CA HIS A 219 -5.71 -21.96 -12.74
C HIS A 219 -7.10 -22.23 -13.33
N TRP A 220 -8.11 -21.56 -12.76
CA TRP A 220 -9.51 -21.77 -13.14
C TRP A 220 -9.74 -21.45 -14.62
N ASP A 221 -10.53 -22.29 -15.30
CA ASP A 221 -10.84 -22.07 -16.71
C ASP A 221 -11.52 -20.70 -16.92
N PRO A 222 -11.00 -19.82 -17.79
CA PRO A 222 -11.58 -18.50 -17.99
C PRO A 222 -13.02 -18.52 -18.52
N LYS A 223 -13.42 -19.54 -19.31
CA LYS A 223 -14.81 -19.65 -19.80
C LYS A 223 -15.75 -20.01 -18.66
N ASP A 224 -15.33 -20.91 -17.77
CA ASP A 224 -16.10 -21.23 -16.57
C ASP A 224 -16.21 -20.02 -15.64
N TYR A 225 -15.11 -19.29 -15.40
CA TYR A 225 -15.15 -18.08 -14.57
C TYR A 225 -16.09 -17.02 -15.17
N GLN A 226 -16.05 -16.81 -16.48
CA GLN A 226 -16.98 -15.91 -17.17
C GLN A 226 -18.42 -16.39 -17.08
N LYS A 227 -18.67 -17.70 -17.12
CA LYS A 227 -20.01 -18.29 -16.96
C LYS A 227 -20.57 -18.01 -15.56
N TYR A 228 -19.80 -18.29 -14.50
CA TYR A 228 -20.24 -18.08 -13.12
C TYR A 228 -20.39 -16.59 -12.75
N SER A 229 -19.54 -15.72 -13.32
CA SER A 229 -19.54 -14.30 -12.95
C SER A 229 -20.66 -13.47 -13.60
N LYS A 230 -21.42 -14.02 -14.56
CA LYS A 230 -22.58 -13.32 -15.17
C LYS A 230 -23.60 -12.87 -14.12
N ASP A 231 -23.87 -13.74 -13.15
CA ASP A 231 -24.89 -13.47 -12.11
C ASP A 231 -24.36 -12.59 -10.97
N TRP A 232 -23.04 -12.32 -10.94
CA TRP A 232 -22.45 -11.55 -9.86
C TRP A 232 -22.89 -10.09 -9.89
N ILE A 233 -23.26 -9.54 -11.06
CA ILE A 233 -23.75 -8.16 -11.23
C ILE A 233 -24.95 -7.82 -10.34
N VAL A 234 -25.62 -8.84 -9.76
CA VAL A 234 -26.67 -8.67 -8.75
C VAL A 234 -26.24 -7.78 -7.58
N TYR A 235 -24.94 -7.69 -7.25
CA TYR A 235 -24.45 -6.81 -6.19
C TYR A 235 -24.85 -5.34 -6.44
N GLU A 236 -24.81 -4.88 -7.69
CA GLU A 236 -25.19 -3.50 -8.06
C GLU A 236 -26.69 -3.27 -7.90
N GLN A 237 -27.50 -4.26 -8.29
CA GLN A 237 -28.96 -4.21 -8.12
C GLN A 237 -29.37 -4.16 -6.64
N LYS A 238 -28.55 -4.76 -5.77
CA LYS A 238 -28.72 -4.72 -4.32
C LYS A 238 -28.12 -3.46 -3.67
N GLY A 239 -27.55 -2.55 -4.45
CA GLY A 239 -27.00 -1.29 -3.99
C GLY A 239 -25.61 -1.39 -3.35
N TYR A 240 -24.89 -2.50 -3.56
CA TYR A 240 -23.50 -2.63 -3.14
C TYR A 240 -22.56 -1.97 -4.13
N SER A 241 -21.45 -1.41 -3.63
CA SER A 241 -20.41 -0.79 -4.46
C SER A 241 -19.43 -1.81 -5.03
N TYR A 242 -19.29 -2.96 -4.38
CA TYR A 242 -18.33 -4.01 -4.73
C TYR A 242 -18.92 -5.41 -4.48
N ILE A 243 -18.51 -6.38 -5.28
CA ILE A 243 -19.01 -7.78 -5.20
C ILE A 243 -18.71 -8.45 -3.86
N ASP A 244 -17.59 -8.16 -3.21
CA ASP A 244 -17.20 -8.72 -1.90
C ASP A 244 -18.09 -8.21 -0.74
N GLN A 245 -18.88 -7.17 -0.98
CA GLN A 245 -19.92 -6.70 -0.05
C GLN A 245 -21.21 -7.54 -0.16
N TYR A 246 -21.44 -8.17 -1.31
CA TYR A 246 -22.55 -9.07 -1.53
C TYR A 246 -22.25 -10.46 -0.96
N ASP A 247 -23.21 -11.02 -0.25
CA ASP A 247 -23.05 -12.30 0.44
C ASP A 247 -23.53 -13.47 -0.43
N GLY A 248 -22.76 -14.55 -0.46
CA GLY A 248 -23.17 -15.82 -1.05
C GLY A 248 -22.97 -15.95 -2.56
N TYR A 249 -22.17 -15.10 -3.21
CA TYR A 249 -21.81 -15.30 -4.62
C TYR A 249 -20.89 -16.51 -4.80
N ARG A 250 -20.97 -17.15 -5.97
CA ARG A 250 -20.42 -18.50 -6.18
C ARG A 250 -19.46 -18.60 -7.36
N LEU A 251 -18.47 -19.47 -7.21
CA LEU A 251 -17.61 -20.00 -8.28
C LEU A 251 -17.57 -21.52 -8.16
N GLY A 252 -18.46 -22.23 -8.85
CA GLY A 252 -18.65 -23.68 -8.63
C GLY A 252 -19.12 -23.99 -7.20
N LYS A 253 -18.43 -24.90 -6.51
CA LYS A 253 -18.69 -25.26 -5.09
C LYS A 253 -18.18 -24.22 -4.07
N TYR A 254 -17.46 -23.20 -4.53
CA TYR A 254 -16.96 -22.13 -3.69
C TYR A 254 -18.01 -21.05 -3.51
N ILE A 255 -18.24 -20.66 -2.26
CA ILE A 255 -19.18 -19.60 -1.89
C ILE A 255 -18.44 -18.57 -1.06
N PHE A 256 -18.55 -17.32 -1.49
CA PHE A 256 -17.83 -16.20 -0.93
C PHE A 256 -18.79 -15.27 -0.19
N GLY A 257 -18.37 -14.75 0.95
CA GLY A 257 -19.18 -13.79 1.68
C GLY A 257 -18.94 -13.77 3.18
N HIS A 258 -19.96 -13.42 3.95
CA HIS A 258 -19.89 -13.40 5.40
C HIS A 258 -19.95 -14.81 5.97
N LEU A 259 -19.18 -15.07 7.02
CA LEU A 259 -19.27 -16.30 7.78
C LEU A 259 -20.23 -16.12 8.96
N ASP A 260 -21.45 -16.61 8.82
CA ASP A 260 -22.37 -16.78 9.95
C ASP A 260 -22.13 -18.13 10.61
N MET A 261 -21.27 -18.16 11.63
CA MET A 261 -20.88 -19.41 12.30
C MET A 261 -22.06 -20.13 12.97
N ASN A 262 -23.15 -19.44 13.32
CA ASN A 262 -24.32 -20.08 13.95
C ASN A 262 -25.06 -21.02 12.99
N THR A 263 -25.07 -20.68 11.71
CA THR A 263 -25.69 -21.49 10.66
C THR A 263 -24.69 -22.50 10.10
N LEU A 264 -23.45 -22.07 9.84
CA LEU A 264 -22.44 -22.91 9.19
C LEU A 264 -21.98 -24.10 10.03
N ILE A 265 -21.90 -23.98 11.36
CA ILE A 265 -21.48 -25.11 12.23
C ILE A 265 -22.49 -26.27 12.22
N ARG A 266 -23.74 -26.03 11.77
CA ARG A 266 -24.78 -27.06 11.71
C ARG A 266 -24.77 -27.84 10.39
N SER A 267 -23.96 -27.42 9.42
CA SER A 267 -23.89 -28.05 8.11
C SER A 267 -22.83 -29.15 8.11
N GLU A 268 -23.22 -30.36 7.72
CA GLU A 268 -22.28 -31.43 7.40
C GLU A 268 -21.66 -31.20 6.01
N ASN A 269 -20.48 -31.78 5.75
CA ASN A 269 -19.78 -31.73 4.44
C ASN A 269 -19.40 -30.34 3.92
N ILE A 270 -19.21 -29.36 4.79
CA ILE A 270 -18.70 -28.03 4.39
C ILE A 270 -17.27 -27.78 4.90
N LEU A 271 -16.51 -27.00 4.15
CA LEU A 271 -15.20 -26.48 4.57
C LEU A 271 -15.26 -24.97 4.68
N ILE A 272 -14.90 -24.42 5.85
CA ILE A 272 -14.99 -22.99 6.14
C ILE A 272 -13.58 -22.40 6.25
N VAL A 273 -13.37 -21.23 5.63
CA VAL A 273 -12.09 -20.54 5.56
C VAL A 273 -12.29 -19.07 5.91
N GLY A 274 -11.55 -18.58 6.90
CA GLY A 274 -11.65 -17.18 7.33
C GLY A 274 -10.49 -16.76 8.21
N LYS A 275 -10.55 -15.52 8.72
CA LYS A 275 -9.60 -15.04 9.72
C LYS A 275 -9.92 -15.62 11.10
N PRO A 276 -8.92 -15.83 11.97
CA PRO A 276 -9.13 -16.35 13.32
C PRO A 276 -10.22 -15.63 14.13
N SER A 277 -10.33 -14.31 13.96
CA SER A 277 -11.32 -13.47 14.65
C SER A 277 -12.78 -13.75 14.26
N GLU A 278 -13.03 -14.48 13.19
CA GLU A 278 -14.38 -14.82 12.71
C GLU A 278 -14.91 -16.12 13.30
N PHE A 279 -14.05 -16.88 14.00
CA PHE A 279 -14.40 -18.19 14.54
C PHE A 279 -14.64 -18.15 16.05
N LEU A 280 -15.43 -19.09 16.55
CA LEU A 280 -15.67 -19.26 17.98
C LEU A 280 -14.38 -19.72 18.70
N PRO A 281 -14.09 -19.26 19.94
CA PRO A 281 -12.80 -19.49 20.61
C PRO A 281 -12.37 -20.95 20.81
N LYS A 282 -13.29 -21.92 20.75
CA LYS A 282 -13.02 -23.36 20.98
C LYS A 282 -13.27 -24.23 19.74
N ILE A 283 -13.30 -23.63 18.55
CA ILE A 283 -13.54 -24.40 17.33
C ILE A 283 -12.37 -25.34 17.03
N SER A 284 -12.66 -26.55 16.56
CA SER A 284 -11.63 -27.48 16.11
C SER A 284 -11.08 -27.02 14.76
N VAL A 285 -9.84 -26.52 14.75
CA VAL A 285 -9.20 -26.04 13.52
C VAL A 285 -8.49 -27.18 12.82
N GLN A 286 -8.88 -27.46 11.58
CA GLN A 286 -8.27 -28.50 10.76
C GLN A 286 -6.89 -28.06 10.23
N LYS A 287 -6.76 -26.79 9.82
CA LYS A 287 -5.48 -26.22 9.40
C LYS A 287 -5.41 -24.73 9.73
N THR A 288 -4.26 -24.34 10.29
CA THR A 288 -3.88 -22.94 10.45
C THR A 288 -2.81 -22.56 9.43
N ILE A 289 -3.01 -21.45 8.75
CA ILE A 289 -1.99 -20.75 7.97
C ILE A 289 -1.47 -19.60 8.82
N TYR A 290 -0.15 -19.47 8.95
CA TYR A 290 0.50 -18.49 9.81
C TYR A 290 1.14 -17.38 8.98
N TYR A 291 1.14 -16.16 9.51
CA TYR A 291 1.97 -15.06 9.03
C TYR A 291 3.45 -15.33 9.36
N PRO A 292 4.41 -14.62 8.73
CA PRO A 292 5.84 -14.79 9.00
C PRO A 292 6.25 -14.54 10.47
N ASN A 293 5.47 -13.76 11.22
CA ASN A 293 5.67 -13.55 12.66
C ASN A 293 5.12 -14.69 13.55
N GLY A 294 4.61 -15.77 12.97
CA GLY A 294 4.02 -16.90 13.69
C GLY A 294 2.60 -16.68 14.19
N SER A 295 2.00 -15.51 13.97
CA SER A 295 0.58 -15.28 14.30
C SER A 295 -0.35 -15.97 13.29
N PRO A 296 -1.51 -16.51 13.70
CA PRO A 296 -2.46 -17.12 12.77
C PRO A 296 -3.02 -16.11 11.76
N ALA A 297 -2.88 -16.40 10.47
CA ALA A 297 -3.42 -15.61 9.37
C ALA A 297 -4.83 -16.06 8.98
N TYR A 298 -5.00 -17.37 8.78
CA TYR A 298 -6.27 -17.98 8.39
C TYR A 298 -6.49 -19.29 9.11
N PHE A 299 -7.75 -19.55 9.44
CA PHE A 299 -8.22 -20.86 9.88
C PHE A 299 -9.03 -21.52 8.77
N ILE A 300 -8.84 -22.83 8.69
CA ILE A 300 -9.58 -23.74 7.83
C ILE A 300 -10.22 -24.76 8.76
N VAL A 301 -11.54 -24.81 8.75
CA VAL A 301 -12.36 -25.55 9.69
C VAL A 301 -13.34 -26.43 8.92
N ALA A 302 -13.39 -27.71 9.29
CA ALA A 302 -14.52 -28.58 9.00
C ALA A 302 -15.32 -28.70 10.30
N PRO A 303 -16.56 -28.16 10.35
CA PRO A 303 -17.43 -28.32 11.51
C PRO A 303 -17.83 -29.78 11.75
#